data_AF-A0A1F9F159-F1
#
_entry.id   AF-A0A1F9F159-F1
#
_cell.length_a   1.000
_cell.length_b   1.000
_cell.length_c   1.000
_cell.angle_alpha   90.00
_cell.angle_beta   90.00
_cell.angle_gamma   90.00
#
_symmetry.space_group_name_H-M   'P 1'
#
loop_
_entity.id
_entity.type
_entity.pdbx_description
1 polymer ?
#
loop_
_entity_poly.entity_id
_entity_poly.type
_entity_poly.pdbx_seq_one_letter_code
_entity_poly.pdbx_strand_id
1 'polypeptide(L)'
;MLLLARTSLLATFGLALAPSMAACEGEEEGEGEGEGEGEGEGEGEGPCGDLTRTGACDGNVVRYCDVDADGNEAVFSYSCDEPPFPSGVATCQEAVPSFGVDCVLPAGEACVLDDQGDLFIGFCAGNDAACVLEADAVARCREGVGTCALNDEGSCSAGVYLGECHGAIGPTTTDGQPYSIDCALFAAACAADVGCLNAPGTACTVGVTSCGADAAVAVDCPAGGVCPSEGEGEGEGEGEGEGEGEGE
;
A
#
# COMPACT_ATOMS: atom_id res chain seq x y z
N MET A 1 -4.04 17.11 28.61
CA MET A 1 -2.95 16.13 28.76
C MET A 1 -3.60 14.81 29.14
N LEU A 2 -4.09 14.07 28.13
CA LEU A 2 -4.82 12.81 28.31
C LEU A 2 -3.83 11.68 27.99
N LEU A 3 -3.49 10.86 28.99
CA LEU A 3 -2.70 9.64 28.80
C LEU A 3 -3.60 8.57 28.16
N LEU A 4 -3.31 8.17 26.92
CA LEU A 4 -3.85 6.97 26.30
C LEU A 4 -2.87 5.82 26.52
N ALA A 5 -3.28 4.85 27.34
CA ALA A 5 -2.55 3.60 27.56
C ALA A 5 -2.80 2.67 26.36
N ARG A 6 -1.74 2.36 25.60
CA ARG A 6 -1.76 1.34 24.55
C ARG A 6 -1.54 -0.03 25.19
N THR A 7 -2.55 -0.88 25.14
CA THR A 7 -2.47 -2.27 25.59
C THR A 7 -2.02 -3.12 24.41
N SER A 8 -0.77 -3.60 24.44
CA SER A 8 -0.22 -4.49 23.42
C SER A 8 -0.86 -5.88 23.52
N LEU A 9 -1.64 -6.27 22.51
CA LEU A 9 -2.13 -7.63 22.34
C LEU A 9 -1.08 -8.44 21.56
N LEU A 10 -0.40 -9.36 22.23
CA LEU A 10 0.47 -10.36 21.59
C LEU A 10 -0.42 -11.43 20.94
N ALA A 11 -0.51 -11.43 19.61
CA ALA A 11 -1.13 -12.50 18.84
C ALA A 11 -0.06 -13.51 18.39
N THR A 12 -0.10 -14.70 18.98
CA THR A 12 0.75 -15.84 18.60
C THR A 12 0.24 -16.44 17.28
N PHE A 13 0.95 -16.19 16.17
CA PHE A 13 0.67 -16.85 14.89
C PHE A 13 1.25 -18.27 14.88
N GLY A 14 0.38 -19.26 14.75
CA GLY A 14 0.76 -20.66 14.51
C GLY A 14 1.06 -20.89 13.03
N LEU A 15 2.23 -21.46 12.73
CA LEU A 15 2.59 -21.94 11.40
C LEU A 15 1.64 -23.07 10.97
N ALA A 16 0.87 -22.84 9.91
CA ALA A 16 0.17 -23.88 9.17
C ALA A 16 1.04 -24.36 7.99
N LEU A 17 1.25 -25.67 7.90
CA LEU A 17 1.99 -26.35 6.84
C LEU A 17 1.21 -26.28 5.51
N ALA A 18 1.89 -25.84 4.44
CA ALA A 18 1.31 -25.76 3.10
C ALA A 18 1.10 -27.15 2.45
N PRO A 19 -0.02 -27.37 1.72
CA PRO A 19 -0.22 -28.57 0.92
C PRO A 19 0.59 -28.53 -0.40
N SER A 20 1.15 -29.67 -0.76
CA SER A 20 1.90 -29.93 -1.99
C SER A 20 1.02 -29.76 -3.24
N MET A 21 1.41 -28.87 -4.15
CA MET A 21 0.80 -28.77 -5.47
C MET A 21 1.26 -29.94 -6.36
N ALA A 22 0.31 -30.76 -6.78
CA ALA A 22 0.50 -31.78 -7.80
C ALA A 22 0.39 -31.13 -9.19
N ALA A 23 1.38 -31.37 -10.04
CA ALA A 23 1.37 -31.00 -11.44
C ALA A 23 0.28 -31.79 -12.19
N CYS A 24 -0.62 -31.09 -12.88
CA CYS A 24 -1.47 -31.66 -13.92
C CYS A 24 -0.94 -31.18 -15.28
N GLU A 25 -0.24 -32.07 -15.98
CA GLU A 25 -0.01 -31.98 -17.42
C GLU A 25 -1.28 -32.45 -18.12
N GLY A 26 -1.92 -31.58 -18.90
CA GLY A 26 -3.08 -31.90 -19.73
C GLY A 26 -3.00 -31.13 -21.04
N GLU A 27 -2.36 -31.73 -22.03
CA GLU A 27 -2.43 -31.34 -23.44
C GLU A 27 -3.74 -31.87 -24.03
N GLU A 28 -4.66 -30.99 -24.41
CA GLU A 28 -5.75 -31.36 -25.34
C GLU A 28 -5.92 -30.26 -26.39
N GLU A 29 -5.42 -30.56 -27.60
CA GLU A 29 -5.70 -29.82 -28.82
C GLU A 29 -7.12 -30.18 -29.29
N GLY A 30 -8.01 -29.19 -29.29
CA GLY A 30 -9.36 -29.30 -29.83
C GLY A 30 -9.63 -28.21 -30.85
N GLU A 31 -9.31 -28.48 -32.12
CA GLU A 31 -9.75 -27.69 -33.26
C GLU A 31 -11.25 -27.91 -33.48
N GLY A 32 -12.07 -26.91 -33.14
CA GLY A 32 -13.51 -26.92 -33.35
C GLY A 32 -13.96 -25.65 -34.06
N GLU A 33 -13.93 -25.65 -35.38
CA GLU A 33 -14.55 -24.63 -36.22
C GLU A 33 -16.08 -24.80 -36.19
N GLY A 34 -16.76 -23.96 -35.42
CA GLY A 34 -18.22 -23.89 -35.34
C GLY A 34 -18.71 -22.51 -35.71
N GLU A 35 -19.01 -22.28 -36.99
CA GLU A 35 -19.73 -21.10 -37.46
C GLU A 35 -21.22 -21.24 -37.10
N GLY A 36 -21.60 -20.69 -35.94
CA GLY A 36 -22.97 -20.59 -35.49
C GLY A 36 -23.44 -19.14 -35.51
N GLU A 37 -24.03 -18.70 -36.62
CA GLU A 37 -24.80 -17.45 -36.70
C GLU A 37 -26.14 -17.65 -35.97
N GLY A 38 -26.11 -17.59 -34.65
CA GLY A 38 -27.29 -17.46 -33.82
C GLY A 38 -27.52 -15.99 -33.50
N GLU A 39 -28.58 -15.40 -34.05
CA GLU A 39 -29.15 -14.16 -33.53
C GLU A 39 -29.70 -14.47 -32.12
N GLY A 40 -28.81 -14.40 -31.12
CA GLY A 40 -29.13 -14.65 -29.72
C GLY A 40 -30.05 -13.56 -29.20
N GLU A 41 -31.28 -13.95 -28.89
CA GLU A 41 -32.23 -13.08 -28.19
C GLU A 41 -31.60 -12.63 -26.87
N GLY A 42 -31.61 -11.30 -26.67
CA GLY A 42 -30.83 -10.60 -25.65
C GLY A 42 -30.89 -11.28 -24.28
N GLU A 43 -29.71 -11.68 -23.80
CA GLU A 43 -29.53 -12.00 -22.40
C GLU A 43 -30.09 -10.82 -21.61
N GLY A 44 -31.15 -11.07 -20.84
CA GLY A 44 -31.83 -10.03 -20.08
C GLY A 44 -30.78 -9.34 -19.23
N GLU A 45 -30.60 -8.03 -19.47
CA GLU A 45 -29.69 -7.19 -18.70
C GLU A 45 -29.88 -7.53 -17.22
N GLY A 46 -28.82 -8.07 -16.63
CA GLY A 46 -28.78 -8.39 -15.22
C GLY A 46 -29.07 -7.13 -14.38
N PRO A 47 -29.12 -7.26 -13.04
CA PRO A 47 -29.40 -6.13 -12.16
C PRO A 47 -28.43 -4.94 -12.34
N CYS A 48 -27.27 -5.16 -12.95
CA CYS A 48 -26.27 -4.14 -13.23
C CYS A 48 -26.38 -3.45 -14.61
N GLY A 49 -27.19 -3.97 -15.55
CA GLY A 49 -27.20 -3.47 -16.93
C GLY A 49 -25.80 -3.51 -17.56
N ASP A 50 -25.38 -2.39 -18.15
CA ASP A 50 -24.05 -2.22 -18.78
C ASP A 50 -22.88 -1.97 -17.79
N LEU A 51 -23.14 -1.86 -16.48
CA LEU A 51 -22.08 -1.57 -15.51
C LEU A 51 -21.21 -2.80 -15.25
N THR A 52 -19.90 -2.61 -15.28
CA THR A 52 -18.88 -3.62 -14.94
C THR A 52 -18.29 -3.35 -13.55
N ARG A 53 -17.38 -4.22 -13.10
CA ARG A 53 -16.59 -4.02 -11.87
C ARG A 53 -15.63 -2.83 -11.94
N THR A 54 -15.18 -2.46 -13.15
CA THR A 54 -14.34 -1.27 -13.37
C THR A 54 -15.16 0.02 -13.24
N GLY A 55 -16.48 -0.08 -13.28
CA GLY A 55 -17.40 1.03 -13.09
C GLY A 55 -17.43 2.05 -14.22
N ALA A 56 -18.19 3.12 -13.97
CA ALA A 56 -18.33 4.29 -14.83
C ALA A 56 -18.63 5.53 -13.99
N CYS A 57 -18.28 6.69 -14.53
CA CYS A 57 -18.61 7.98 -13.92
C CYS A 57 -19.97 8.49 -14.41
N ASP A 58 -20.84 8.83 -13.46
CA ASP A 58 -22.10 9.53 -13.70
C ASP A 58 -22.00 10.94 -13.08
N GLY A 59 -21.41 11.86 -13.84
CA GLY A 59 -20.97 13.15 -13.29
C GLY A 59 -19.84 12.95 -12.28
N ASN A 60 -20.04 13.38 -11.03
CA ASN A 60 -19.07 13.23 -9.95
C ASN A 60 -19.36 12.03 -9.03
N VAL A 61 -20.14 11.07 -9.51
CA VAL A 61 -20.54 9.86 -8.78
C VAL A 61 -19.90 8.66 -9.46
N VAL A 62 -19.14 7.87 -8.70
CA VAL A 62 -18.63 6.56 -9.12
C VAL A 62 -19.78 5.56 -9.04
N ARG A 63 -19.96 4.76 -10.09
CA ARG A 63 -20.93 3.66 -10.12
C ARG A 63 -20.25 2.39 -10.62
N TYR A 64 -20.40 1.28 -9.93
CA TYR A 64 -19.82 0.00 -10.32
C TYR A 64 -20.74 -1.16 -9.97
N CYS A 65 -20.60 -2.26 -10.72
CA CYS A 65 -21.30 -3.50 -10.42
C CYS A 65 -20.40 -4.40 -9.57
N ASP A 66 -20.92 -4.87 -8.44
CA ASP A 66 -20.23 -5.89 -7.63
C ASP A 66 -21.26 -6.82 -6.97
N VAL A 67 -20.76 -7.82 -6.25
CA VAL A 67 -21.58 -8.78 -5.53
C VAL A 67 -21.82 -8.28 -4.11
N ASP A 68 -23.09 -8.20 -3.71
CA ASP A 68 -23.49 -7.82 -2.36
C ASP A 68 -23.19 -8.91 -1.31
N ALA A 69 -23.47 -8.62 -0.04
CA ALA A 69 -23.23 -9.55 1.06
C ALA A 69 -24.04 -10.87 0.97
N ASP A 70 -25.11 -10.89 0.17
CA ASP A 70 -25.97 -12.06 -0.05
C ASP A 70 -25.57 -12.85 -1.32
N GLY A 71 -24.53 -12.40 -2.05
CA GLY A 71 -24.07 -13.06 -3.26
C GLY A 71 -24.79 -12.62 -4.53
N ASN A 72 -25.58 -11.55 -4.51
CA ASN A 72 -26.28 -11.04 -5.68
C ASN A 72 -25.52 -9.88 -6.32
N GLU A 73 -25.56 -9.78 -7.65
CA GLU A 73 -25.05 -8.60 -8.34
C GLU A 73 -25.91 -7.37 -8.02
N ALA A 74 -25.24 -6.28 -7.64
CA ALA A 74 -25.85 -5.02 -7.31
C ALA A 74 -25.00 -3.86 -7.82
N VAL A 75 -25.67 -2.74 -8.12
CA VAL A 75 -25.00 -1.48 -8.44
C VAL A 75 -24.66 -0.75 -7.15
N PHE A 76 -23.38 -0.47 -6.97
CA PHE A 76 -22.86 0.38 -5.91
C PHE A 76 -22.58 1.76 -6.45
N SER A 77 -22.73 2.78 -5.61
CA SER A 77 -22.42 4.15 -5.97
C SER A 77 -21.97 4.98 -4.78
N TYR A 78 -20.99 5.86 -5.00
CA TYR A 78 -20.55 6.85 -4.02
C TYR A 78 -20.15 8.16 -4.72
N SER A 79 -20.28 9.27 -4.02
CA SER A 79 -20.02 10.61 -4.54
C SER A 79 -18.61 11.09 -4.17
N CYS A 80 -17.88 11.66 -5.12
CA CYS A 80 -16.56 12.26 -4.85
C CYS A 80 -16.66 13.61 -4.11
N ASP A 81 -17.87 14.13 -3.89
CA ASP A 81 -18.12 15.32 -3.07
C ASP A 81 -18.44 15.01 -1.60
N GLU A 82 -18.52 13.72 -1.24
CA GLU A 82 -18.81 13.24 0.10
C GLU A 82 -17.54 12.73 0.81
N PRO A 83 -17.51 12.73 2.16
CA PRO A 83 -16.41 12.13 2.91
C PRO A 83 -16.13 10.68 2.46
N PRO A 84 -14.85 10.26 2.42
CA PRO A 84 -13.69 10.95 2.98
C PRO A 84 -13.07 12.03 2.09
N PHE A 85 -13.57 12.23 0.88
CA PHE A 85 -13.00 13.17 -0.07
C PHE A 85 -13.26 14.63 0.33
N PRO A 86 -12.31 15.54 0.10
CA PRO A 86 -12.57 16.96 0.30
C PRO A 86 -13.60 17.44 -0.73
N SER A 87 -14.70 18.01 -0.22
CA SER A 87 -15.83 18.46 -1.05
C SER A 87 -15.39 19.45 -2.14
N GLY A 88 -15.77 19.18 -3.39
CA GLY A 88 -15.43 20.00 -4.55
C GLY A 88 -13.97 19.89 -5.03
N VAL A 89 -13.19 18.95 -4.48
CA VAL A 89 -11.80 18.73 -4.87
C VAL A 89 -11.63 17.44 -5.66
N ALA A 90 -12.20 16.33 -5.17
CA ALA A 90 -12.08 15.06 -5.86
C ALA A 90 -13.04 14.98 -7.06
N THR A 91 -12.59 14.30 -8.11
CA THR A 91 -13.36 14.11 -9.34
C THR A 91 -13.46 12.64 -9.70
N CYS A 92 -14.64 12.18 -10.12
CA CYS A 92 -14.77 10.85 -10.70
C CYS A 92 -14.06 10.82 -12.06
N GLN A 93 -13.07 9.93 -12.21
CA GLN A 93 -12.43 9.64 -13.49
C GLN A 93 -11.84 8.22 -13.48
N GLU A 94 -11.31 7.77 -14.62
CA GLU A 94 -10.47 6.58 -14.68
C GLU A 94 -9.19 6.79 -13.86
N ALA A 95 -9.04 6.01 -12.78
CA ALA A 95 -7.90 6.12 -11.86
C ALA A 95 -6.69 5.36 -12.41
N VAL A 96 -6.93 4.11 -12.83
CA VAL A 96 -5.94 3.18 -13.41
C VAL A 96 -6.68 2.32 -14.44
N PRO A 97 -6.14 2.08 -15.65
CA PRO A 97 -6.85 1.33 -16.71
C PRO A 97 -7.34 -0.07 -16.32
N SER A 98 -6.60 -0.79 -15.46
CA SER A 98 -7.01 -2.11 -15.00
C SER A 98 -7.95 -2.11 -13.80
N PHE A 99 -7.92 -1.04 -13.00
CA PHE A 99 -8.79 -0.86 -11.85
C PHE A 99 -10.16 -0.32 -12.28
N GLY A 100 -10.16 0.67 -13.18
CA GLY A 100 -11.35 1.38 -13.64
C GLY A 100 -11.44 2.80 -13.08
N VAL A 101 -12.66 3.21 -12.74
CA VAL A 101 -12.95 4.57 -12.25
C VAL A 101 -12.96 4.65 -10.72
N ASP A 102 -12.49 5.78 -10.20
CA ASP A 102 -12.55 6.13 -8.77
C ASP A 102 -12.58 7.68 -8.64
N CYS A 103 -12.74 8.16 -7.41
CA CYS A 103 -12.52 9.55 -7.05
C CYS A 103 -11.03 9.84 -6.96
N VAL A 104 -10.53 10.64 -7.89
CA VAL A 104 -9.13 11.08 -7.89
C VAL A 104 -8.96 12.46 -7.27
N LEU A 105 -7.75 12.75 -6.82
CA LEU A 105 -7.35 14.05 -6.27
C LEU A 105 -6.37 14.76 -7.21
N PRO A 106 -6.53 16.07 -7.46
CA PRO A 106 -5.61 16.80 -8.33
C PRO A 106 -4.22 16.96 -7.69
N ALA A 107 -3.23 17.26 -8.53
CA ALA A 107 -1.85 17.47 -8.09
C ALA A 107 -1.75 18.52 -6.97
N GLY A 108 -0.96 18.21 -5.94
CA GLY A 108 -0.76 19.05 -4.76
C GLY A 108 -1.76 18.81 -3.63
N GLU A 109 -2.87 18.12 -3.87
CA GLU A 109 -3.82 17.77 -2.81
C GLU A 109 -3.34 16.62 -1.94
N ALA A 110 -3.82 16.58 -0.70
CA ALA A 110 -3.48 15.51 0.24
C ALA A 110 -4.11 14.19 -0.22
N CYS A 111 -3.29 13.17 -0.44
CA CYS A 111 -3.73 11.85 -0.95
C CYS A 111 -3.82 10.78 0.14
N VAL A 112 -3.38 11.10 1.36
CA VAL A 112 -3.65 10.30 2.55
C VAL A 112 -4.74 11.02 3.34
N LEU A 113 -5.91 10.41 3.40
CA LEU A 113 -7.12 10.93 4.00
C LEU A 113 -7.41 10.17 5.30
N ASP A 114 -7.87 10.88 6.32
CA ASP A 114 -8.34 10.29 7.57
C ASP A 114 -9.86 10.18 7.51
N ASP A 115 -10.38 8.95 7.41
CA ASP A 115 -11.80 8.66 7.58
C ASP A 115 -12.04 8.09 8.98
N GLN A 116 -12.42 8.95 9.92
CA GLN A 116 -12.85 8.53 11.26
C GLN A 116 -11.79 7.74 12.06
N GLY A 117 -10.52 7.94 11.76
CA GLY A 117 -9.37 7.26 12.36
C GLY A 117 -8.75 6.19 11.46
N ASP A 118 -9.35 5.87 10.32
CA ASP A 118 -8.82 4.93 9.34
C ASP A 118 -8.14 5.68 8.19
N LEU A 119 -6.90 5.29 7.90
CA LEU A 119 -6.09 5.91 6.86
C LEU A 119 -6.52 5.37 5.48
N PHE A 120 -6.99 6.26 4.62
CA PHE A 120 -7.35 5.94 3.23
C PHE A 120 -6.38 6.61 2.26
N ILE A 121 -5.85 5.86 1.31
CA ILE A 121 -5.00 6.40 0.24
C ILE A 121 -5.87 6.63 -0.99
N GLY A 122 -6.09 7.90 -1.33
CA GLY A 122 -6.84 8.29 -2.52
C GLY A 122 -5.96 8.26 -3.78
N PHE A 123 -6.58 7.91 -4.91
CA PHE A 123 -5.94 7.99 -6.22
C PHE A 123 -5.64 9.44 -6.61
N CYS A 124 -4.55 9.64 -7.33
CA CYS A 124 -4.17 10.93 -7.88
C CYS A 124 -4.61 11.07 -9.34
N ALA A 125 -4.91 12.30 -9.75
CA ALA A 125 -5.39 12.58 -11.09
C ALA A 125 -4.25 12.45 -12.11
N GLY A 126 -4.44 11.61 -13.12
CA GLY A 126 -3.52 11.42 -14.24
C GLY A 126 -2.82 10.06 -14.24
N ASN A 127 -2.36 9.64 -15.42
CA ASN A 127 -1.80 8.29 -15.61
C ASN A 127 -0.36 8.13 -15.10
N ASP A 128 0.34 9.23 -14.87
CA ASP A 128 1.72 9.25 -14.36
C ASP A 128 1.79 9.91 -12.96
N ALA A 129 0.71 9.80 -12.19
CA ALA A 129 0.59 10.42 -10.87
C ALA A 129 0.85 9.40 -9.74
N ALA A 130 1.31 9.92 -8.59
CA ALA A 130 1.56 9.13 -7.40
C ALA A 130 1.17 9.89 -6.15
N CYS A 131 0.83 9.14 -5.09
CA CYS A 131 0.72 9.68 -3.74
C CYS A 131 2.10 9.62 -3.07
N VAL A 132 2.73 10.77 -2.85
CA VAL A 132 4.09 10.85 -2.33
C VAL A 132 4.07 11.42 -0.91
N LEU A 133 4.62 10.68 0.05
CA LEU A 133 4.83 11.13 1.42
C LEU A 133 6.00 12.13 1.46
N GLU A 134 5.68 13.40 1.74
CA GLU A 134 6.63 14.52 1.71
C GLU A 134 7.09 14.98 3.10
N ALA A 135 6.31 14.68 4.14
CA ALA A 135 6.66 14.94 5.54
C ALA A 135 5.89 13.99 6.46
N ASP A 136 6.11 14.10 7.78
CA ASP A 136 5.36 13.35 8.79
C ASP A 136 3.84 13.54 8.61
N ALA A 137 3.16 12.45 8.27
CA ALA A 137 1.73 12.40 7.96
C ALA A 137 1.24 13.33 6.84
N VAL A 138 2.11 13.82 5.95
CA VAL A 138 1.72 14.66 4.80
C VAL A 138 2.12 13.96 3.52
N ALA A 139 1.14 13.35 2.85
CA ALA A 139 1.29 12.82 1.51
C ALA A 139 0.49 13.65 0.51
N ARG A 140 1.06 13.93 -0.67
CA ARG A 140 0.43 14.73 -1.72
C ARG A 140 0.47 14.04 -3.07
N CYS A 141 -0.53 14.33 -3.89
CA CYS A 141 -0.52 13.94 -5.28
C CYS A 141 0.58 14.66 -6.06
N ARG A 142 1.45 13.91 -6.74
CA ARG A 142 2.49 14.44 -7.63
C ARG A 142 2.34 13.84 -9.02
N GLU A 143 2.47 14.67 -10.04
CA GLU A 143 2.50 14.25 -11.44
C GLU A 143 3.93 13.88 -11.88
N GLY A 144 4.04 13.09 -12.94
CA GLY A 144 5.31 12.74 -13.58
C GLY A 144 6.16 11.75 -12.78
N VAL A 145 5.55 11.02 -11.84
CA VAL A 145 6.21 9.96 -11.06
C VAL A 145 6.23 8.66 -11.87
N GLY A 146 5.23 8.45 -12.72
CA GLY A 146 5.06 7.25 -13.55
C GLY A 146 4.10 6.25 -12.91
N THR A 147 4.04 5.06 -13.50
CA THR A 147 3.24 3.92 -13.03
C THR A 147 4.11 2.88 -12.33
N CYS A 148 3.48 1.91 -11.66
CA CYS A 148 4.15 0.77 -11.03
C CYS A 148 3.45 -0.55 -11.37
N ALA A 149 4.15 -1.66 -11.14
CA ALA A 149 3.60 -3.02 -11.03
C ALA A 149 3.79 -3.56 -9.60
N LEU A 150 3.08 -4.63 -9.23
CA LEU A 150 3.21 -5.19 -7.87
C LEU A 150 4.63 -5.73 -7.58
N ASN A 151 5.38 -6.19 -8.59
CA ASN A 151 6.78 -6.59 -8.37
C ASN A 151 7.74 -5.42 -8.12
N ASP A 152 7.30 -4.18 -8.34
CA ASP A 152 8.11 -2.99 -8.06
C ASP A 152 7.99 -2.54 -6.60
N GLU A 153 7.01 -3.07 -5.84
CA GLU A 153 6.87 -2.78 -4.41
C GLU A 153 8.13 -3.18 -3.63
N GLY A 154 8.53 -2.35 -2.68
CA GLY A 154 9.80 -2.50 -1.96
C GLY A 154 11.01 -1.95 -2.72
N SER A 155 10.86 -1.50 -3.97
CA SER A 155 12.00 -0.98 -4.73
C SER A 155 12.39 0.46 -4.36
N CYS A 156 13.63 0.81 -4.68
CA CYS A 156 14.18 2.15 -4.53
C CYS A 156 14.64 2.69 -5.89
N SER A 157 14.14 3.86 -6.26
CA SER A 157 14.56 4.56 -7.48
C SER A 157 14.78 6.03 -7.20
N ALA A 158 15.96 6.55 -7.55
CA ALA A 158 16.32 7.97 -7.38
C ALA A 158 16.10 8.54 -5.96
N GLY A 159 16.20 7.71 -4.91
CA GLY A 159 15.98 8.13 -3.52
C GLY A 159 14.52 8.07 -3.06
N VAL A 160 13.61 7.62 -3.93
CA VAL A 160 12.20 7.39 -3.63
C VAL A 160 11.98 5.89 -3.41
N TYR A 161 11.32 5.55 -2.30
CA TYR A 161 10.89 4.20 -1.98
C TYR A 161 9.47 3.96 -2.47
N LEU A 162 9.23 2.88 -3.19
CA LEU A 162 7.90 2.44 -3.60
C LEU A 162 7.32 1.50 -2.53
N GLY A 163 6.35 1.99 -1.76
CA GLY A 163 5.74 1.23 -0.67
C GLY A 163 4.63 0.30 -1.16
N GLU A 164 3.73 0.82 -1.98
CA GLU A 164 2.57 0.09 -2.51
C GLU A 164 2.26 0.55 -3.94
N CYS A 165 1.69 -0.35 -4.73
CA CYS A 165 1.23 -0.07 -6.08
C CYS A 165 -0.30 -0.18 -6.21
N HIS A 166 -1.01 0.93 -6.00
CA HIS A 166 -2.47 0.93 -5.97
C HIS A 166 -3.08 0.73 -7.36
N GLY A 167 -4.09 -0.14 -7.43
CA GLY A 167 -4.85 -0.40 -8.66
C GLY A 167 -4.17 -1.36 -9.64
N ALA A 168 -2.93 -1.81 -9.39
CA ALA A 168 -2.29 -2.82 -10.24
C ALA A 168 -2.94 -4.20 -10.04
N ILE A 169 -3.34 -4.84 -11.14
CA ILE A 169 -4.02 -6.16 -11.13
C ILE A 169 -3.06 -7.36 -11.27
N GLY A 170 -1.77 -7.12 -11.45
CA GLY A 170 -0.81 -8.19 -11.74
C GLY A 170 0.63 -7.85 -11.39
N PRO A 171 1.49 -8.88 -11.24
CA PRO A 171 2.88 -8.71 -10.80
C PRO A 171 3.74 -7.91 -11.78
N THR A 172 3.38 -7.91 -13.07
CA THR A 172 4.18 -7.29 -14.14
C THR A 172 3.41 -6.25 -14.94
N THR A 173 2.15 -5.98 -14.57
CA THR A 173 1.33 -4.98 -15.27
C THR A 173 1.67 -3.61 -14.70
N THR A 174 2.29 -2.75 -15.51
CA THR A 174 2.77 -1.43 -15.07
C THR A 174 1.71 -0.35 -15.29
N ASP A 175 0.60 -0.47 -14.58
CA ASP A 175 -0.55 0.43 -14.68
C ASP A 175 -1.02 1.00 -13.34
N GLY A 176 -0.51 0.50 -12.21
CA GLY A 176 -0.88 1.02 -10.90
C GLY A 176 -0.30 2.42 -10.63
N GLN A 177 -0.92 3.11 -9.67
CA GLN A 177 -0.44 4.38 -9.14
C GLN A 177 0.47 4.15 -7.93
N PRO A 178 1.71 4.68 -7.94
CA PRO A 178 2.63 4.53 -6.83
C PRO A 178 2.13 5.23 -5.55
N TYR A 179 2.19 4.53 -4.42
CA TYR A 179 2.31 5.16 -3.09
C TYR A 179 3.77 5.08 -2.64
N SER A 180 4.41 6.22 -2.49
CA SER A 180 5.87 6.30 -2.36
C SER A 180 6.32 7.29 -1.29
N ILE A 181 7.56 7.12 -0.83
CA ILE A 181 8.20 7.97 0.18
C ILE A 181 9.47 8.55 -0.41
N ASP A 182 9.59 9.89 -0.43
CA ASP A 182 10.84 10.56 -0.83
C ASP A 182 11.80 10.61 0.37
N CYS A 183 12.72 9.64 0.42
CA CYS A 183 13.61 9.47 1.57
C CYS A 183 14.56 10.66 1.78
N ALA A 184 14.84 11.45 0.73
CA ALA A 184 15.67 12.64 0.86
C ALA A 184 15.03 13.70 1.77
N LEU A 185 13.68 13.78 1.78
CA LEU A 185 12.94 14.71 2.64
C LEU A 185 13.03 14.33 4.13
N PHE A 186 13.36 13.07 4.43
CA PHE A 186 13.57 12.56 5.78
C PHE A 186 15.06 12.44 6.16
N ALA A 187 15.96 13.02 5.35
CA ALA A 187 17.41 12.89 5.50
C ALA A 187 17.86 11.41 5.63
N ALA A 188 17.17 10.52 4.93
CA ALA A 188 17.37 9.07 4.95
C ALA A 188 17.90 8.58 3.60
N ALA A 189 18.57 7.43 3.60
CA ALA A 189 18.90 6.72 2.37
C ALA A 189 17.75 5.79 1.99
N CYS A 190 17.43 5.67 0.70
CA CYS A 190 16.48 4.66 0.25
C CYS A 190 17.15 3.29 0.25
N ALA A 191 16.56 2.33 0.96
CA ALA A 191 16.99 0.93 1.00
C ALA A 191 15.84 0.01 0.53
N ALA A 192 16.11 -0.83 -0.47
CA ALA A 192 15.12 -1.77 -0.98
C ALA A 192 14.63 -2.71 0.13
N ASP A 193 13.34 -3.07 0.08
CA ASP A 193 12.61 -3.89 1.05
C ASP A 193 12.54 -3.35 2.49
N VAL A 194 13.15 -2.18 2.74
CA VAL A 194 13.25 -1.55 4.07
C VAL A 194 12.60 -0.18 4.12
N GLY A 195 12.65 0.58 3.03
CA GLY A 195 12.16 1.96 2.98
C GLY A 195 13.25 3.00 3.20
N CYS A 196 12.88 4.06 3.91
CA CYS A 196 13.78 5.17 4.20
C CYS A 196 14.62 4.87 5.44
N LEU A 197 15.89 4.55 5.23
CA LEU A 197 16.85 4.15 6.26
C LEU A 197 17.66 5.35 6.77
N ASN A 198 17.44 5.72 8.03
CA ASN A 198 18.22 6.69 8.77
C ASN A 198 19.42 6.04 9.46
N ALA A 199 20.54 6.76 9.47
CA ALA A 199 21.75 6.30 10.12
C ALA A 199 21.58 6.23 11.66
N PRO A 200 22.31 5.34 12.36
CA PRO A 200 22.27 5.25 13.81
C PRO A 200 22.57 6.59 14.51
N GLY A 201 21.85 6.88 15.59
CA GLY A 201 21.96 8.14 16.34
C GLY A 201 21.34 9.38 15.67
N THR A 202 20.77 9.25 14.47
CA THR A 202 20.10 10.38 13.78
C THR A 202 18.61 10.45 14.12
N ALA A 203 17.97 11.61 13.89
CA ALA A 203 16.53 11.73 14.03
C ALA A 203 15.81 10.91 12.96
N CYS A 204 14.66 10.33 13.32
CA CYS A 204 13.85 9.49 12.45
C CYS A 204 12.36 9.80 12.66
N THR A 205 11.51 9.40 11.71
CA THR A 205 10.06 9.57 11.77
C THR A 205 9.37 8.23 12.06
N VAL A 206 8.62 8.19 13.17
CA VAL A 206 7.97 6.96 13.66
C VAL A 206 6.94 6.46 12.65
N GLY A 207 7.04 5.18 12.27
CA GLY A 207 6.13 4.56 11.30
C GLY A 207 6.36 4.94 9.84
N VAL A 208 7.37 5.76 9.56
CA VAL A 208 7.71 6.20 8.19
C VAL A 208 9.12 5.76 7.81
N THR A 209 10.08 5.93 8.72
CA THR A 209 11.50 5.63 8.47
C THR A 209 11.98 4.48 9.36
N SER A 210 13.03 3.80 8.89
CA SER A 210 13.75 2.74 9.58
C SER A 210 15.12 3.24 10.03
N CYS A 211 15.74 2.55 10.97
CA CYS A 211 17.03 2.89 11.57
C CYS A 211 18.02 1.75 11.41
N GLY A 212 19.25 2.03 10.96
CA GLY A 212 20.29 1.01 10.83
C GLY A 212 21.47 1.48 9.99
N ALA A 213 22.59 0.78 10.11
CA ALA A 213 23.75 1.04 9.26
C ALA A 213 23.58 0.48 7.84
N ASP A 214 22.77 -0.58 7.71
CA ASP A 214 22.38 -1.20 6.46
C ASP A 214 20.99 -1.85 6.58
N ALA A 215 20.46 -2.29 5.44
CA ALA A 215 19.13 -2.87 5.32
C ALA A 215 18.94 -4.17 6.12
N ALA A 216 19.98 -4.98 6.30
CA ALA A 216 19.87 -6.30 6.93
C ALA A 216 19.66 -6.23 8.45
N VAL A 217 20.02 -5.11 9.07
CA VAL A 217 19.87 -4.85 10.50
C VAL A 217 18.93 -3.67 10.79
N ALA A 218 18.16 -3.25 9.79
CA ALA A 218 17.22 -2.15 9.94
C ALA A 218 16.15 -2.50 10.98
N VAL A 219 15.83 -1.53 11.83
CA VAL A 219 14.74 -1.61 12.82
C VAL A 219 13.82 -0.41 12.65
N ASP A 220 12.55 -0.55 13.04
CA ASP A 220 11.61 0.57 12.98
C ASP A 220 12.10 1.77 13.82
N CYS A 221 11.81 2.99 13.36
CA CYS A 221 12.09 4.19 14.15
C CYS A 221 11.37 4.12 15.51
N PRO A 222 12.10 4.18 16.63
CA PRO A 222 11.50 4.05 17.95
C PRO A 222 10.63 5.27 18.28
N ALA A 223 9.70 5.13 19.22
CA ALA A 223 8.79 6.19 19.64
C ALA A 223 9.49 7.49 20.11
N GLY A 224 10.78 7.43 20.45
CA GLY A 224 11.60 8.60 20.78
C GLY A 224 12.03 9.46 19.57
N GLY A 225 11.80 9.00 18.33
CA GLY A 225 12.15 9.75 17.11
C GLY A 225 13.65 9.88 16.87
N VAL A 226 14.46 9.02 17.48
CA VAL A 226 15.92 8.99 17.31
C VAL A 226 16.37 7.55 17.16
N CYS A 227 17.10 7.27 16.08
CA CYS A 227 17.66 5.96 15.84
C CYS A 227 18.60 5.56 16.97
N PRO A 228 18.54 4.31 17.47
CA PRO A 228 19.54 3.80 18.39
C PRO A 228 20.93 4.03 17.81
N SER A 229 21.89 4.48 18.63
CA SER A 229 23.28 4.44 18.21
C SER A 229 23.66 3.00 17.91
N GLU A 230 24.54 2.75 16.92
CA GLU A 230 25.21 1.46 16.83
C GLU A 230 25.79 1.21 18.21
N GLY A 231 25.41 0.10 18.83
CA GLY A 231 25.65 -0.11 20.24
C GLY A 231 27.06 0.35 20.59
N GLU A 232 27.17 1.13 21.66
CA GLU A 232 28.29 0.92 22.55
C GLU A 232 28.13 -0.53 22.99
N GLY A 233 28.62 -1.48 22.16
CA GLY A 233 28.28 -2.89 22.26
C GLY A 233 28.43 -3.25 23.72
N GLU A 234 27.34 -3.72 24.34
CA GLU A 234 27.28 -3.89 25.79
C GLU A 234 28.56 -4.57 26.17
N GLY A 235 29.48 -3.77 26.73
CA GLY A 235 30.83 -4.23 26.96
C GLY A 235 30.63 -5.37 27.91
N GLU A 236 30.81 -6.59 27.41
CA GLU A 236 30.70 -7.77 28.24
C GLU A 236 31.58 -7.47 29.43
N GLY A 237 30.94 -7.30 30.59
CA GLY A 237 31.61 -6.94 31.81
C GLY A 237 32.49 -8.11 32.21
N GLU A 238 33.65 -8.23 31.56
CA GLU A 238 34.76 -9.03 32.01
C GLU A 238 35.28 -8.33 33.26
N GLY A 239 34.81 -8.80 34.40
CA GLY A 239 35.10 -8.20 35.69
C GLY A 239 34.80 -9.16 36.82
N GLU A 240 35.48 -10.30 36.78
CA GLU A 240 35.51 -11.32 37.81
C GLU A 240 35.78 -10.74 39.20
N GLY A 241 35.02 -11.22 40.17
CA GLY A 241 35.22 -10.94 41.58
C GLY A 241 34.92 -12.19 42.41
N GLU A 242 35.69 -13.26 42.16
CA GLU A 242 35.83 -14.35 43.12
C GLU A 242 36.48 -13.78 44.40
N GLY A 243 35.65 -13.51 45.40
CA GLY A 243 36.09 -13.19 46.75
C GLY A 243 35.76 -14.35 47.68
N GLU A 244 36.62 -15.37 47.70
CA GLU A 244 36.67 -16.34 48.80
C GLU A 244 37.02 -15.60 50.10
N GLY A 245 36.18 -15.75 51.12
CA GLY A 245 36.42 -15.21 52.46
C GLY A 245 35.95 -16.20 53.52
N GLU A 246 36.86 -17.03 54.01
CA GLU A 246 36.71 -17.95 55.13
C GLU A 246 36.57 -17.20 56.48
N GLY A 247 35.73 -17.73 57.39
CA GLY A 247 35.60 -17.35 58.80
C GLY A 247 34.13 -17.42 59.26
N GLU A 248 33.69 -18.20 60.26
CA GLU A 248 34.32 -18.72 61.48
C GLU A 248 33.81 -20.12 61.86
#